data_AF-A0A090WR33-F1
#
_entry.id   AF-A0A090WR33-F1
#
_cell.length_a   1.000
_cell.length_b   1.000
_cell.length_c   1.000
_cell.angle_alpha   90.00
_cell.angle_beta   90.00
_cell.angle_gamma   90.00
#
_symmetry.space_group_name_H-M   'P 1'
#
loop_
_entity.id
_entity.type
_entity.pdbx_description
1 polymer ?
#
loop_
_entity_poly.entity_id
_entity_poly.type
_entity_poly.pdbx_seq_one_letter_code
_entity_poly.pdbx_strand_id
1 'polypeptide(L)'
;MIGFKSNQIKTVPEQAFPPLLNWLILTDNKIEKLPKSIGDCTLLQKCALAGNLIEELPVEMKACVNLELIRFSANKLKSIPDWFFELPKLSWVAFGGNPAAAKIELQPDFEAFDWNDFSVKELLGEGASGFISKAFWKSKNKDIAVKVFKGDVTSDGLPDDEMAISIAAGAHENLIPVLGKIKNHPEDKIGLIMTLISPDYVNLGNPPSLQTCTRDVFDETSIFNADELLKIVKSIASVCQQLHKKGINHGDLYAHNILVNASADCLLG
;
A
#
# COMPACT_ATOMS: atom_id res chain seq x y z
N MET A 1 -14.33 -10.60 15.96
CA MET A 1 -13.02 -10.01 15.64
C MET A 1 -12.08 -10.28 16.80
N ILE A 2 -10.81 -10.60 16.53
CA ILE A 2 -9.74 -10.68 17.54
C ILE A 2 -8.63 -9.72 17.12
N GLY A 3 -8.19 -8.85 18.03
CA GLY A 3 -7.22 -7.80 17.74
C GLY A 3 -6.27 -7.55 18.90
N PHE A 4 -4.97 -7.82 18.71
CA PHE A 4 -3.90 -7.55 19.67
C PHE A 4 -2.69 -6.94 18.95
N LYS A 5 -2.69 -5.63 18.77
CA LYS A 5 -1.58 -4.90 18.12
C LYS A 5 -0.47 -4.56 19.12
N SER A 6 0.80 -4.66 18.75
CA SER A 6 1.94 -4.20 19.59
C SER A 6 2.04 -4.87 20.97
N ASN A 7 1.58 -6.12 21.08
CA ASN A 7 1.47 -6.85 22.35
C ASN A 7 2.65 -7.79 22.65
N GLN A 8 3.69 -7.78 21.81
CA GLN A 8 4.89 -8.62 21.99
C GLN A 8 4.60 -10.14 22.02
N ILE A 9 3.46 -10.57 21.45
CA ILE A 9 3.04 -11.97 21.41
C ILE A 9 4.07 -12.77 20.63
N LYS A 10 4.63 -13.82 21.23
CA LYS A 10 5.60 -14.71 20.57
C LYS A 10 4.97 -15.99 20.05
N THR A 11 4.01 -16.52 20.78
CA THR A 11 3.39 -17.81 20.51
C THR A 11 1.88 -17.66 20.46
N VAL A 12 1.27 -18.36 19.50
CA VAL A 12 -0.18 -18.51 19.39
C VAL A 12 -0.44 -20.02 19.49
N PRO A 13 -1.11 -20.51 20.55
CA PRO A 13 -1.33 -21.93 20.75
C PRO A 13 -2.30 -22.51 19.71
N GLU A 14 -2.27 -23.82 19.51
CA GLU A 14 -3.32 -24.51 18.75
C GLU A 14 -4.71 -24.27 19.38
N GLN A 15 -5.72 -24.14 18.53
CA GLN A 15 -7.11 -23.85 18.87
C GLN A 15 -7.31 -22.50 19.60
N ALA A 16 -6.35 -21.57 19.49
CA ALA A 16 -6.49 -20.22 20.05
C ALA A 16 -7.64 -19.41 19.44
N PHE A 17 -8.06 -19.77 18.21
CA PHE A 17 -9.03 -19.01 17.44
C PHE A 17 -10.38 -19.74 17.35
N PRO A 18 -11.50 -19.04 17.59
CA PRO A 18 -12.82 -19.65 17.45
C PRO A 18 -13.16 -19.83 15.96
N PRO A 19 -13.90 -20.89 15.56
CA PRO A 19 -14.28 -21.13 14.16
C PRO A 19 -15.06 -19.98 13.50
N LEU A 20 -15.76 -19.16 14.30
CA LEU A 20 -16.51 -17.98 13.84
C LEU A 20 -15.63 -16.72 13.65
N LEU A 21 -14.30 -16.85 13.72
CA LEU A 21 -13.39 -15.73 13.55
C LEU A 21 -13.47 -15.18 12.14
N ASN A 22 -13.96 -13.94 12.02
CA ASN A 22 -13.99 -13.23 10.75
C ASN A 22 -12.72 -12.41 10.52
N TRP A 23 -12.21 -11.73 11.55
CA TRP A 23 -11.12 -10.76 11.44
C TRP A 23 -10.07 -11.04 12.50
N LEU A 24 -8.83 -11.29 12.07
CA LEU A 24 -7.66 -11.48 12.91
C LEU A 24 -6.66 -10.35 12.69
N ILE A 25 -6.33 -9.62 13.76
CA ILE A 25 -5.36 -8.53 13.74
C ILE A 25 -4.32 -8.78 14.83
N LEU A 26 -3.14 -9.26 14.45
CA LEU A 26 -1.98 -9.44 15.33
C LEU A 26 -0.76 -8.67 14.81
N THR A 27 -1.00 -7.52 14.18
CA THR A 27 0.03 -6.61 13.68
C THR A 27 1.01 -6.19 14.78
N ASP A 28 2.29 -6.08 14.42
CA ASP A 28 3.37 -5.63 15.29
C ASP A 28 3.49 -6.50 16.56
N ASN A 29 3.78 -7.78 16.38
CA ASN A 29 4.08 -8.69 17.47
C ASN A 29 5.42 -9.40 17.21
N LYS A 30 5.66 -10.51 17.88
CA LYS A 30 6.89 -11.32 17.75
C LYS A 30 6.56 -12.75 17.34
N ILE A 31 5.45 -12.94 16.60
CA ILE A 31 4.94 -14.26 16.25
C ILE A 31 5.88 -14.89 15.24
N GLU A 32 6.42 -16.06 15.57
CA GLU A 32 7.32 -16.82 14.70
C GLU A 32 6.55 -17.83 13.82
N LYS A 33 5.43 -18.35 14.33
CA LYS A 33 4.60 -19.37 13.67
C LYS A 33 3.13 -19.17 14.02
N LEU A 34 2.27 -19.42 13.04
CA LEU A 34 0.83 -19.53 13.25
C LEU A 34 0.45 -20.99 13.55
N PRO A 35 -0.59 -21.23 14.38
CA PRO A 35 -1.08 -22.58 14.63
C PRO A 35 -1.78 -23.14 13.38
N LYS A 36 -1.72 -24.47 13.19
CA LYS A 36 -2.38 -25.15 12.07
C LYS A 36 -3.90 -25.00 12.10
N SER A 37 -4.47 -24.99 13.30
CA SER A 37 -5.90 -24.73 13.56
C SER A 37 -6.41 -23.37 13.07
N ILE A 38 -5.56 -22.46 12.59
CA ILE A 38 -6.04 -21.29 11.85
C ILE A 38 -6.87 -21.69 10.60
N GLY A 39 -6.59 -22.87 10.02
CA GLY A 39 -7.37 -23.43 8.90
C GLY A 39 -8.82 -23.74 9.27
N ASP A 40 -9.15 -23.89 10.56
CA ASP A 40 -10.53 -24.12 11.01
C ASP A 40 -11.37 -22.83 10.95
N CYS A 41 -10.73 -21.66 10.81
CA CYS A 41 -11.37 -20.36 10.70
C CYS A 41 -11.87 -20.10 9.27
N THR A 42 -12.75 -20.96 8.76
CA THR A 42 -13.28 -20.90 7.38
C THR A 42 -14.05 -19.61 7.06
N LEU A 43 -14.49 -18.87 8.09
CA LEU A 43 -15.14 -17.56 7.96
C LEU A 43 -14.16 -16.37 7.99
N LEU A 44 -12.84 -16.61 8.08
CA LEU A 44 -11.83 -15.56 8.13
C LEU A 44 -11.82 -14.78 6.81
N GLN A 45 -12.13 -13.48 6.88
CA GLN A 45 -12.12 -12.54 5.76
C GLN A 45 -10.90 -11.61 5.76
N LYS A 46 -10.40 -11.25 6.93
CA LYS A 46 -9.28 -10.32 7.09
C LYS A 46 -8.23 -10.90 8.02
N CYS A 47 -7.00 -11.01 7.55
CA CYS A 47 -5.86 -11.46 8.33
C CYS A 47 -4.73 -10.43 8.27
N ALA A 48 -4.47 -9.73 9.36
CA ALA A 48 -3.42 -8.74 9.49
C ALA A 48 -2.36 -9.19 10.49
N LEU A 49 -1.20 -9.58 9.98
CA LEU A 49 -0.03 -10.07 10.71
C LEU A 49 1.25 -9.32 10.36
N ALA A 50 1.13 -8.12 9.77
CA ALA A 50 2.29 -7.32 9.41
C ALA A 50 3.18 -7.01 10.62
N GLY A 51 4.51 -6.93 10.44
CA GLY A 51 5.45 -6.67 11.52
C GLY A 51 5.54 -7.83 12.53
N ASN A 52 5.75 -9.05 12.04
CA ASN A 52 5.98 -10.23 12.88
C ASN A 52 7.28 -10.94 12.43
N LEU A 53 7.52 -12.15 12.92
CA LEU A 53 8.72 -12.95 12.62
C LEU A 53 8.37 -14.23 11.87
N ILE A 54 7.23 -14.26 11.18
CA ILE A 54 6.69 -15.47 10.56
C ILE A 54 7.58 -15.89 9.38
N GLU A 55 8.11 -17.12 9.44
CA GLU A 55 8.96 -17.66 8.37
C GLU A 55 8.17 -18.40 7.29
N GLU A 56 7.06 -19.03 7.67
CA GLU A 56 6.22 -19.85 6.81
C GLU A 56 4.76 -19.74 7.24
N LEU A 57 3.84 -19.81 6.28
CA LEU A 57 2.39 -19.86 6.53
C LEU A 57 1.91 -21.31 6.55
N PRO A 58 1.04 -21.71 7.49
CA PRO A 58 0.52 -23.07 7.54
C PRO A 58 -0.33 -23.37 6.30
N VAL A 59 -0.11 -24.54 5.69
CA VAL A 59 -0.83 -24.98 4.48
C VAL A 59 -2.34 -25.10 4.72
N GLU A 60 -2.73 -25.31 5.97
CA GLU A 60 -4.12 -25.37 6.42
C GLU A 60 -4.89 -24.06 6.14
N MET A 61 -4.20 -22.91 6.00
CA MET A 61 -4.85 -21.65 5.61
C MET A 61 -5.50 -21.67 4.23
N LYS A 62 -5.21 -22.67 3.39
CA LYS A 62 -5.96 -22.91 2.14
C LYS A 62 -7.46 -23.12 2.38
N ALA A 63 -7.85 -23.55 3.58
CA ALA A 63 -9.25 -23.73 3.97
C ALA A 63 -9.97 -22.41 4.30
N CYS A 64 -9.24 -21.30 4.46
CA CYS A 64 -9.78 -19.96 4.68
C CYS A 64 -10.30 -19.35 3.36
N VAL A 65 -11.21 -20.05 2.69
CA VAL A 65 -11.73 -19.70 1.35
C VAL A 65 -12.49 -18.36 1.30
N ASN A 66 -12.82 -17.79 2.46
CA ASN A 66 -13.44 -16.48 2.59
C ASN A 66 -12.43 -15.33 2.76
N LEU A 67 -11.13 -15.61 2.74
CA LEU A 67 -10.10 -14.59 2.96
C LEU A 67 -10.06 -13.61 1.79
N GLU A 68 -10.30 -12.34 2.09
CA GLU A 68 -10.37 -11.24 1.12
C GLU A 68 -9.13 -10.34 1.21
N LEU A 69 -8.64 -10.10 2.43
CA LEU A 69 -7.53 -9.18 2.72
C LEU A 69 -6.47 -9.83 3.59
N ILE A 70 -5.23 -9.80 3.09
CA ILE A 70 -4.03 -10.26 3.80
C ILE A 70 -3.02 -9.12 3.96
N ARG A 71 -2.58 -8.87 5.20
CA ARG A 71 -1.42 -8.01 5.51
C ARG A 71 -0.34 -8.81 6.18
N PHE A 72 0.61 -9.33 5.40
CA PHE A 72 1.77 -10.11 5.88
C PHE A 72 3.11 -9.41 5.66
N SER A 73 3.10 -8.12 5.33
CA SER A 73 4.31 -7.32 5.17
C SER A 73 5.23 -7.34 6.40
N ALA A 74 6.53 -7.15 6.18
CA ALA A 74 7.56 -7.14 7.22
C ALA A 74 7.49 -8.35 8.15
N ASN A 75 7.61 -9.53 7.53
CA ASN A 75 7.81 -10.81 8.20
C ASN A 75 9.12 -11.44 7.70
N LYS A 76 9.30 -12.74 7.92
CA LYS A 76 10.45 -13.52 7.44
C LYS A 76 10.05 -14.55 6.38
N LEU A 77 8.95 -14.31 5.67
CA LEU A 77 8.39 -15.27 4.71
C LEU A 77 9.37 -15.51 3.56
N LYS A 78 9.78 -16.78 3.41
CA LYS A 78 10.76 -17.21 2.40
C LYS A 78 10.14 -17.60 1.06
N SER A 79 8.81 -17.71 1.01
CA SER A 79 8.05 -17.95 -0.22
C SER A 79 6.64 -17.38 -0.10
N ILE A 80 6.01 -17.10 -1.24
CA ILE A 80 4.56 -16.94 -1.35
C ILE A 80 4.00 -18.34 -1.63
N PRO A 81 3.08 -18.87 -0.82
CA PRO A 81 2.57 -20.22 -1.06
C PRO A 81 1.54 -20.25 -2.19
N ASP A 82 1.56 -21.31 -3.01
CA ASP A 82 0.72 -21.43 -4.21
C ASP A 82 -0.79 -21.29 -3.94
N TRP A 83 -1.25 -21.74 -2.77
CA TRP A 83 -2.65 -21.66 -2.38
C TRP A 83 -3.17 -20.23 -2.26
N PHE A 84 -2.31 -19.19 -2.17
CA PHE A 84 -2.76 -17.79 -2.28
C PHE A 84 -3.55 -17.56 -3.56
N PHE A 85 -3.08 -18.11 -4.67
CA PHE A 85 -3.67 -17.93 -5.99
C PHE A 85 -4.91 -18.80 -6.22
N GLU A 86 -5.18 -19.75 -5.30
CA GLU A 86 -6.37 -20.60 -5.31
C GLU A 86 -7.52 -20.04 -4.46
N LEU A 87 -7.27 -19.02 -3.64
CA LEU A 87 -8.28 -18.43 -2.77
C LEU A 87 -9.27 -17.59 -3.60
N PRO A 88 -10.57 -17.97 -3.64
CA PRO A 88 -11.52 -17.42 -4.60
C PRO A 88 -11.95 -15.98 -4.31
N LYS A 89 -11.70 -15.49 -3.09
CA LYS A 89 -12.08 -14.14 -2.66
C LYS A 89 -10.90 -13.23 -2.39
N LEU A 90 -9.67 -13.73 -2.47
CA LEU A 90 -8.49 -12.95 -2.13
C LEU A 90 -8.30 -11.84 -3.16
N SER A 91 -8.46 -10.59 -2.73
CA SER A 91 -8.40 -9.42 -3.61
C SER A 91 -7.27 -8.47 -3.24
N TRP A 92 -6.81 -8.51 -1.98
CA TRP A 92 -5.81 -7.58 -1.46
C TRP A 92 -4.72 -8.30 -0.68
N VAL A 93 -3.47 -8.10 -1.07
CA VAL A 93 -2.30 -8.73 -0.44
C VAL A 93 -1.18 -7.72 -0.28
N ALA A 94 -0.79 -7.46 0.96
CA ALA A 94 0.48 -6.82 1.27
C ALA A 94 1.49 -7.84 1.77
N PHE A 95 2.63 -7.90 1.08
CA PHE A 95 3.69 -8.87 1.30
C PHE A 95 5.10 -8.24 1.31
N GLY A 96 5.21 -6.92 1.13
CA GLY A 96 6.49 -6.19 1.09
C GLY A 96 7.32 -6.38 2.37
N GLY A 97 8.63 -6.18 2.32
CA GLY A 97 9.51 -6.41 3.47
C GLY A 97 9.69 -7.86 3.91
N ASN A 98 9.31 -8.84 3.09
CA ASN A 98 9.64 -10.26 3.29
C ASN A 98 10.83 -10.69 2.43
N PRO A 99 11.65 -11.68 2.85
CA PRO A 99 12.71 -12.24 2.02
C PRO A 99 12.26 -12.76 0.64
N ALA A 100 11.02 -13.23 0.50
CA ALA A 100 10.44 -13.64 -0.77
C ALA A 100 9.97 -12.48 -1.67
N ALA A 101 9.86 -11.26 -1.15
CA ALA A 101 9.53 -10.11 -1.97
C ALA A 101 10.74 -9.73 -2.84
N ALA A 102 10.51 -9.48 -4.12
CA ALA A 102 11.55 -8.97 -5.01
C ALA A 102 12.00 -7.59 -4.52
N LYS A 103 13.33 -7.38 -4.48
CA LYS A 103 13.90 -6.07 -4.20
C LYS A 103 14.08 -5.31 -5.51
N ILE A 104 13.67 -4.05 -5.52
CA ILE A 104 13.94 -3.13 -6.61
C ILE A 104 15.21 -2.38 -6.28
N GLU A 105 16.27 -2.64 -7.06
CA GLU A 105 17.50 -1.88 -6.97
C GLU A 105 17.32 -0.55 -7.70
N LEU A 106 17.41 0.54 -6.94
CA LEU A 106 17.38 1.88 -7.50
C LEU A 106 18.68 2.18 -8.25
N GLN A 107 18.55 2.90 -9.36
CA GLN A 107 19.72 3.48 -10.00
C GLN A 107 20.36 4.51 -9.04
N PRO A 108 21.67 4.44 -8.81
CA PRO A 108 22.36 5.28 -7.81
C PRO A 108 22.22 6.78 -8.11
N ASP A 109 22.02 7.14 -9.38
CA ASP A 109 22.02 8.52 -9.87
C ASP A 109 20.65 9.21 -9.81
N PHE A 110 19.64 8.62 -9.17
CA PHE A 110 18.34 9.30 -9.05
C PHE A 110 18.46 10.61 -8.28
N GLU A 111 17.89 11.68 -8.84
CA GLU A 111 18.08 13.05 -8.36
C GLU A 111 17.68 13.20 -6.89
N ALA A 112 18.60 13.75 -6.09
CA ALA A 112 18.46 13.91 -4.66
C ALA A 112 18.71 15.36 -4.24
N PHE A 113 17.73 15.96 -3.58
CA PHE A 113 17.72 17.38 -3.24
C PHE A 113 17.74 17.57 -1.72
N ASP A 114 18.49 18.58 -1.29
CA ASP A 114 18.65 18.90 0.13
C ASP A 114 17.33 19.41 0.73
N TRP A 115 16.99 18.94 1.93
CA TRP A 115 15.79 19.39 2.64
C TRP A 115 15.67 20.91 2.74
N ASN A 116 16.79 21.62 2.90
CA ASN A 116 16.81 23.08 3.06
C ASN A 116 16.42 23.83 1.77
N ASP A 117 16.35 23.16 0.61
CA ASP A 117 15.84 23.73 -0.64
C ASP A 117 14.30 23.85 -0.64
N PHE A 118 13.63 23.24 0.35
CA PHE A 118 12.18 23.25 0.48
C PHE A 118 11.72 24.14 1.63
N SER A 119 10.65 24.88 1.39
CA SER A 119 9.87 25.56 2.43
C SER A 119 8.52 24.87 2.55
N VAL A 120 8.40 23.97 3.54
CA VAL A 120 7.15 23.25 3.83
C VAL A 120 6.07 24.23 4.26
N LYS A 121 4.87 24.04 3.73
CA LYS A 121 3.68 24.85 3.97
C LYS A 121 2.61 23.99 4.66
N GLU A 122 1.42 23.90 4.07
CA GLU A 122 0.27 23.15 4.59
C GLU A 122 0.39 21.63 4.39
N LEU A 123 -0.19 20.87 5.32
CA LEU A 123 -0.39 19.42 5.17
C LEU A 123 -1.52 19.17 4.17
N LEU A 124 -1.28 18.33 3.17
CA LEU A 124 -2.25 17.92 2.15
C LEU A 124 -2.91 16.58 2.50
N GLY A 125 -2.17 15.68 3.16
CA GLY A 125 -2.69 14.39 3.58
C GLY A 125 -1.76 13.67 4.55
N GLU A 126 -2.34 12.80 5.37
CA GLU A 126 -1.62 11.93 6.30
C GLU A 126 -2.13 10.50 6.16
N GLY A 127 -1.21 9.54 6.02
CA GLY A 127 -1.51 8.12 5.95
C GLY A 127 -0.66 7.29 6.91
N ALA A 128 -0.79 5.96 6.78
CA ALA A 128 0.04 5.02 7.53
C ALA A 128 1.53 5.12 7.13
N SER A 129 1.83 5.47 5.87
CA SER A 129 3.20 5.55 5.35
C SER A 129 3.91 6.88 5.61
N GLY A 130 3.17 7.99 5.77
CA GLY A 130 3.81 9.29 5.87
C GLY A 130 2.88 10.49 5.88
N PHE A 131 3.49 11.65 5.76
CA PHE A 131 2.86 12.96 5.65
C PHE A 131 3.14 13.52 4.27
N ILE A 132 2.10 13.99 3.59
CA ILE A 132 2.21 14.69 2.31
C ILE A 132 1.90 16.16 2.59
N SER A 133 2.86 17.04 2.36
CA SER A 133 2.71 18.48 2.56
C SER A 133 3.01 19.22 1.27
N LYS A 134 2.35 20.36 1.07
CA LYS A 134 2.76 21.32 0.06
C LYS A 134 4.09 21.93 0.50
N ALA A 135 4.99 22.16 -0.45
CA ALA A 135 6.21 22.91 -0.21
C ALA A 135 6.53 23.82 -1.39
N PHE A 136 7.26 24.90 -1.12
CA PHE A 136 7.87 25.71 -2.17
C PHE A 136 9.32 25.26 -2.40
N TRP A 137 9.63 24.91 -3.64
CA TRP A 137 10.97 24.53 -4.07
C TRP A 137 11.75 25.78 -4.48
N LYS A 138 12.70 26.20 -3.64
CA LYS A 138 13.42 27.47 -3.79
C LYS A 138 14.24 27.52 -5.07
N SER A 139 15.09 26.53 -5.33
CA SER A 139 15.98 26.52 -6.51
C SER A 139 15.24 26.40 -7.85
N LYS A 140 14.02 25.82 -7.86
CA LYS A 140 13.19 25.68 -9.06
C LYS A 140 12.05 26.69 -9.16
N ASN A 141 11.90 27.56 -8.15
CA ASN A 141 10.87 28.60 -8.05
C ASN A 141 9.45 28.08 -8.37
N LYS A 142 9.05 26.95 -7.76
CA LYS A 142 7.72 26.35 -7.98
C LYS A 142 7.17 25.65 -6.74
N ASP A 143 5.85 25.53 -6.67
CA ASP A 143 5.19 24.70 -5.65
C ASP A 143 5.25 23.21 -6.04
N ILE A 144 5.37 22.36 -5.02
CA ILE A 144 5.44 20.90 -5.12
C ILE A 144 4.68 20.22 -3.96
N ALA A 145 4.48 18.92 -4.07
CA ALA A 145 4.14 18.06 -2.94
C ALA A 145 5.41 17.35 -2.44
N VAL A 146 5.54 17.25 -1.12
CA VAL A 146 6.64 16.53 -0.46
C VAL A 146 6.03 15.47 0.43
N LYS A 147 6.40 14.22 0.20
CA LYS A 147 6.02 13.08 1.04
C LYS A 147 7.18 12.71 1.96
N VAL A 148 7.01 12.87 3.26
CA VAL A 148 7.97 12.46 4.28
C VAL A 148 7.46 11.18 4.94
N PHE A 149 8.25 10.11 4.90
CA PHE A 149 7.85 8.84 5.48
C PHE A 149 8.03 8.84 7.01
N LYS A 150 7.19 8.07 7.71
CA LYS A 150 7.23 7.99 9.18
C LYS A 150 8.49 7.26 9.72
N GLY A 151 9.14 6.45 8.90
CA GLY A 151 10.38 5.71 9.24
C GLY A 151 10.14 4.32 9.84
N ASP A 152 8.92 4.06 10.32
CA ASP A 152 8.53 2.75 10.85
C ASP A 152 8.01 1.81 9.75
N VAL A 153 8.11 0.50 10.01
CA VAL A 153 7.40 -0.54 9.26
C VAL A 153 5.91 -0.22 9.26
N THR A 154 5.31 -0.14 8.08
CA THR A 154 3.87 0.05 7.94
C THR A 154 3.15 -1.31 7.89
N SER A 155 1.83 -1.28 7.98
CA SER A 155 1.03 -2.49 7.78
C SER A 155 1.14 -3.08 6.37
N ASP A 156 1.62 -2.28 5.42
CA ASP A 156 1.55 -2.58 3.99
C ASP A 156 2.95 -2.77 3.39
N GLY A 157 4.02 -2.35 4.08
CA GLY A 157 5.40 -2.53 3.64
C GLY A 157 6.43 -1.67 4.37
N LEU A 158 7.65 -1.67 3.84
CA LEU A 158 8.73 -0.78 4.30
C LEU A 158 8.71 0.53 3.52
N PRO A 159 8.93 1.69 4.18
CA PRO A 159 9.06 2.98 3.50
C PRO A 159 10.09 3.01 2.37
N ASP A 160 11.23 2.33 2.54
CA ASP A 160 12.27 2.24 1.51
C ASP A 160 11.80 1.49 0.26
N ASP A 161 11.02 0.42 0.44
CA ASP A 161 10.44 -0.34 -0.68
C ASP A 161 9.44 0.53 -1.45
N GLU A 162 8.57 1.26 -0.73
CA GLU A 162 7.60 2.16 -1.34
C GLU A 162 8.31 3.27 -2.13
N MET A 163 9.30 3.94 -1.53
CA MET A 163 10.11 4.95 -2.21
C MET A 163 10.78 4.38 -3.46
N ALA A 164 11.37 3.18 -3.35
CA ALA A 164 12.05 2.54 -4.46
C ALA A 164 11.10 2.18 -5.62
N ILE A 165 9.92 1.65 -5.30
CA ILE A 165 8.88 1.34 -6.27
C ILE A 165 8.39 2.61 -6.97
N SER A 166 8.09 3.69 -6.24
CA SER A 166 7.61 4.94 -6.81
C SER A 166 8.62 5.55 -7.79
N ILE A 167 9.91 5.45 -7.51
CA ILE A 167 10.97 5.91 -8.40
C ILE A 167 11.08 4.97 -9.62
N ALA A 168 11.13 3.66 -9.39
CA ALA A 168 11.29 2.66 -10.46
C ALA A 168 10.10 2.61 -11.42
N ALA A 169 8.88 2.93 -10.93
CA ALA A 169 7.68 3.09 -11.74
C ALA A 169 7.92 4.05 -12.92
N GLY A 170 8.73 5.09 -12.71
CA GLY A 170 9.13 6.07 -13.72
C GLY A 170 7.98 6.98 -14.16
N ALA A 171 8.25 7.83 -15.14
CA ALA A 171 7.24 8.75 -15.67
C ALA A 171 6.14 8.02 -16.45
N HIS A 172 4.89 8.43 -16.25
CA HIS A 172 3.74 8.04 -17.04
C HIS A 172 2.71 9.17 -16.96
N GLU A 173 1.93 9.39 -18.01
CA GLU A 173 0.95 10.49 -18.07
C GLU A 173 -0.15 10.38 -17.00
N ASN A 174 -0.48 9.16 -16.60
CA ASN A 174 -1.47 8.83 -15.56
C ASN A 174 -0.86 8.33 -14.24
N LEU A 175 0.43 8.57 -13.96
CA LEU A 175 1.03 8.36 -12.63
C LEU A 175 1.37 9.70 -12.02
N ILE A 176 1.25 9.83 -10.69
CA ILE A 176 1.74 11.03 -10.01
C ILE A 176 3.26 11.14 -10.20
N PRO A 177 3.77 12.19 -10.86
CA PRO A 177 5.19 12.25 -11.18
C PRO A 177 6.06 12.42 -9.93
N VAL A 178 7.03 11.53 -9.78
CA VAL A 178 8.13 11.66 -8.82
C VAL A 178 9.25 12.49 -9.44
N LEU A 179 9.59 13.59 -8.79
CA LEU A 179 10.57 14.58 -9.26
C LEU A 179 11.96 14.38 -8.66
N GLY A 180 12.07 13.63 -7.56
CA GLY A 180 13.32 13.43 -6.84
C GLY A 180 13.12 12.84 -5.46
N LYS A 181 14.23 12.54 -4.77
CA LYS A 181 14.24 12.15 -3.36
C LYS A 181 14.80 13.26 -2.48
N ILE A 182 14.40 13.25 -1.21
CA ILE A 182 14.92 14.14 -0.18
C ILE A 182 16.19 13.54 0.42
N LYS A 183 17.19 14.39 0.71
CA LYS A 183 18.34 14.06 1.56
C LYS A 183 18.53 15.11 2.65
N ASN A 184 19.25 14.73 3.72
CA ASN A 184 19.56 15.60 4.85
C ASN A 184 18.32 16.17 5.58
N HIS A 185 17.27 15.36 5.73
CA HIS A 185 16.13 15.74 6.56
C HIS A 185 16.60 15.92 8.02
N PRO A 186 16.13 16.93 8.77
CA PRO A 186 16.59 17.22 10.14
C PRO A 186 16.43 16.06 11.13
N GLU A 187 15.42 15.22 10.90
CA GLU A 187 15.13 14.01 11.69
C GLU A 187 15.61 12.71 11.01
N ASP A 188 16.50 12.80 10.01
CA ASP A 188 17.02 11.66 9.24
C ASP A 188 15.93 10.79 8.56
N LYS A 189 14.81 11.44 8.20
CA LYS A 189 13.71 10.81 7.48
C LYS A 189 13.96 10.80 5.97
N ILE A 190 13.52 9.74 5.32
CA ILE A 190 13.45 9.65 3.86
C ILE A 190 12.19 10.32 3.33
N GLY A 191 12.20 10.72 2.06
CA GLY A 191 11.03 11.32 1.43
C GLY A 191 11.13 11.48 -0.08
N LEU A 192 9.97 11.69 -0.70
CA LEU A 192 9.80 11.91 -2.13
C LEU A 192 9.34 13.34 -2.41
N ILE A 193 9.83 13.87 -3.53
CA ILE A 193 9.40 15.12 -4.12
C ILE A 193 8.47 14.74 -5.28
N MET A 194 7.26 15.27 -5.28
CA MET A 194 6.21 14.92 -6.23
C MET A 194 5.64 16.18 -6.86
N THR A 195 5.08 16.07 -8.05
CA THR A 195 4.30 17.16 -8.64
C THR A 195 3.11 17.48 -7.73
N LEU A 196 2.89 18.77 -7.47
CA LEU A 196 1.68 19.20 -6.77
C LEU A 196 0.48 18.99 -7.69
N ILE A 197 -0.48 18.19 -7.23
CA ILE A 197 -1.70 17.93 -7.99
C ILE A 197 -2.67 19.10 -7.84
N SER A 198 -3.33 19.44 -8.92
CA SER A 198 -4.31 20.52 -8.97
C SER A 198 -5.53 20.16 -8.10
N PRO A 199 -6.12 21.13 -7.37
CA PRO A 199 -7.23 20.87 -6.44
C PRO A 199 -8.55 20.48 -7.13
N ASP A 200 -8.63 20.49 -8.46
CA ASP A 200 -9.76 19.97 -9.24
C ASP A 200 -9.75 18.44 -9.35
N TYR A 201 -8.65 17.78 -8.96
CA TYR A 201 -8.59 16.34 -8.81
C TYR A 201 -9.13 15.91 -7.45
N VAL A 202 -10.02 14.93 -7.45
CA VAL A 202 -10.59 14.29 -6.26
C VAL A 202 -10.38 12.79 -6.33
N ASN A 203 -10.48 12.08 -5.21
CA ASN A 203 -10.44 10.61 -5.22
C ASN A 203 -11.63 10.08 -6.03
N LEU A 204 -11.38 9.09 -6.89
CA LEU A 204 -12.40 8.44 -7.74
C LEU A 204 -13.43 7.70 -6.89
N GLY A 205 -13.03 7.19 -5.74
CA GLY A 205 -13.91 6.59 -4.75
C GLY A 205 -13.40 6.81 -3.33
N ASN A 206 -14.20 6.36 -2.38
CA ASN A 206 -13.88 6.39 -0.95
C ASN A 206 -13.36 5.00 -0.52
N PRO A 207 -12.49 4.95 0.51
CA PRO A 207 -11.87 3.70 0.95
C PRO A 207 -12.91 2.68 1.44
N PRO A 208 -12.54 1.38 1.52
CA PRO A 208 -13.46 0.35 1.96
C PRO A 208 -13.97 0.58 3.39
N SER A 209 -15.20 0.16 3.64
CA SER A 209 -15.84 0.18 4.95
C SER A 209 -15.73 -1.17 5.66
N LEU A 210 -16.14 -1.23 6.93
CA LEU A 210 -16.27 -2.51 7.64
C LEU A 210 -17.25 -3.47 6.93
N GLN A 211 -18.25 -2.92 6.22
CA GLN A 211 -19.26 -3.70 5.50
C GLN A 211 -18.76 -4.21 4.14
N THR A 212 -18.02 -3.37 3.42
CA THR A 212 -17.53 -3.71 2.07
C THR A 212 -16.20 -4.45 2.10
N CYS A 213 -15.51 -4.46 3.24
CA CYS A 213 -14.24 -5.11 3.57
C CYS A 213 -13.07 -4.69 2.66
N THR A 214 -13.15 -5.07 1.39
CA THR A 214 -12.14 -4.89 0.34
C THR A 214 -12.67 -4.15 -0.88
N ARG A 215 -13.93 -3.68 -0.87
CA ARG A 215 -14.46 -2.87 -1.98
C ARG A 215 -14.59 -1.41 -1.56
N ASP A 216 -14.10 -0.52 -2.41
CA ASP A 216 -14.34 0.91 -2.27
C ASP A 216 -15.83 1.23 -2.31
N VAL A 217 -16.17 2.38 -1.73
CA VAL A 217 -17.52 2.93 -1.75
C VAL A 217 -17.53 4.19 -2.60
N PHE A 218 -18.67 4.46 -3.24
CA PHE A 218 -18.83 5.60 -4.14
C PHE A 218 -20.01 6.43 -3.66
N ASP A 219 -19.86 7.74 -3.74
CA ASP A 219 -20.92 8.67 -3.35
C ASP A 219 -21.98 8.75 -4.46
N GLU A 220 -23.19 9.20 -4.12
CA GLU A 220 -24.27 9.36 -5.11
C GLU A 220 -23.92 10.34 -6.24
N THR A 221 -22.93 11.20 -6.01
CA THR A 221 -22.40 12.16 -6.98
C THR A 221 -21.32 11.59 -7.88
N SER A 222 -20.81 10.37 -7.62
CA SER A 222 -19.82 9.67 -8.45
C SER A 222 -20.46 9.10 -9.72
N ILE A 223 -20.93 9.98 -10.60
CA ILE A 223 -21.62 9.63 -11.84
C ILE A 223 -20.70 9.88 -13.02
N PHE A 224 -20.48 8.84 -13.83
CA PHE A 224 -19.69 8.91 -15.05
C PHE A 224 -20.49 8.32 -16.21
N ASN A 225 -20.37 8.93 -17.39
CA ASN A 225 -20.87 8.33 -18.62
C ASN A 225 -19.90 7.25 -19.14
N ALA A 226 -20.34 6.48 -20.14
CA ALA A 226 -19.58 5.35 -20.66
C ALA A 226 -18.21 5.77 -21.25
N ASP A 227 -18.13 6.92 -21.91
CA ASP A 227 -16.88 7.42 -22.52
C ASP A 227 -15.88 7.86 -21.45
N GLU A 228 -16.35 8.51 -20.39
CA GLU A 228 -15.54 8.89 -19.22
C GLU A 228 -14.99 7.65 -18.50
N LEU A 229 -15.82 6.64 -18.23
CA LEU A 229 -15.39 5.38 -17.62
C LEU A 229 -14.36 4.67 -18.51
N LEU A 230 -14.60 4.62 -19.81
CA LEU A 230 -13.68 4.00 -20.75
C LEU A 230 -12.33 4.72 -20.78
N LYS A 231 -12.34 6.06 -20.69
CA LYS A 231 -11.13 6.87 -20.58
C LYS A 231 -10.35 6.53 -19.31
N ILE A 232 -11.00 6.54 -18.15
CA ILE A 232 -10.37 6.20 -16.86
C ILE A 232 -9.77 4.79 -16.90
N VAL A 233 -10.55 3.79 -17.33
CA VAL A 233 -10.09 2.39 -17.38
C VAL A 233 -8.90 2.22 -18.31
N LYS A 234 -8.89 2.88 -19.48
CA LYS A 234 -7.74 2.83 -20.41
C LYS A 234 -6.49 3.47 -19.80
N SER A 235 -6.64 4.61 -19.15
CA SER A 235 -5.56 5.33 -18.47
C SER A 235 -4.96 4.54 -17.31
N ILE A 236 -5.77 3.87 -16.50
CA ILE A 236 -5.26 3.02 -15.41
C ILE A 236 -4.64 1.74 -15.96
N ALA A 237 -5.23 1.14 -17.00
CA ALA A 237 -4.67 -0.04 -17.64
C ALA A 237 -3.30 0.22 -18.28
N SER A 238 -3.07 1.41 -18.86
CA SER A 238 -1.74 1.78 -19.41
C SER A 238 -0.69 1.91 -18.32
N VAL A 239 -1.04 2.49 -17.16
CA VAL A 239 -0.17 2.52 -15.97
C VAL A 239 0.18 1.11 -15.52
N CYS A 240 -0.82 0.25 -15.31
CA CYS A 240 -0.60 -1.14 -14.90
C CYS A 240 0.29 -1.89 -15.89
N GLN A 241 0.10 -1.68 -17.20
CA GLN A 241 0.95 -2.27 -18.22
C GLN A 241 2.42 -1.85 -18.05
N GLN A 242 2.69 -0.57 -17.79
CA GLN A 242 4.05 -0.08 -17.53
C GLN A 242 4.65 -0.70 -16.26
N LEU A 243 3.90 -0.73 -15.16
CA LEU A 243 4.35 -1.32 -13.90
C LEU A 243 4.67 -2.81 -14.08
N HIS A 244 3.78 -3.57 -14.71
CA HIS A 244 3.96 -5.01 -14.93
C HIS A 244 5.17 -5.31 -15.85
N LYS A 245 5.44 -4.47 -16.87
CA LYS A 245 6.66 -4.59 -17.71
C LYS A 245 7.95 -4.45 -16.90
N LYS A 246 7.89 -3.79 -15.75
CA LYS A 246 9.01 -3.61 -14.81
C LYS A 246 8.99 -4.64 -13.67
N GLY A 247 8.07 -5.61 -13.69
CA GLY A 247 7.87 -6.56 -12.59
C GLY A 247 7.27 -5.95 -11.33
N ILE A 248 6.67 -4.76 -11.43
CA ILE A 248 6.04 -4.05 -10.31
C ILE A 248 4.55 -4.35 -10.34
N ASN A 249 4.00 -4.80 -9.21
CA ASN A 249 2.57 -4.79 -8.95
C ASN A 249 2.27 -3.61 -8.02
N HIS A 250 1.25 -2.80 -8.33
CA HIS A 250 0.84 -1.69 -7.47
C HIS A 250 0.40 -2.18 -6.08
N GLY A 251 -0.24 -3.35 -5.99
CA GLY A 251 -0.65 -3.96 -4.72
C GLY A 251 -1.84 -3.30 -4.02
N ASP A 252 -2.15 -2.04 -4.32
CA ASP A 252 -3.31 -1.30 -3.78
C ASP A 252 -4.08 -0.54 -4.87
N LEU A 253 -4.41 -1.22 -5.98
CA LEU A 253 -5.12 -0.63 -7.11
C LEU A 253 -6.61 -0.43 -6.81
N TYR A 254 -6.92 0.73 -6.22
CA TYR A 254 -8.24 1.07 -5.69
C TYR A 254 -8.69 2.46 -6.16
N ALA A 255 -10.00 2.70 -6.20
CA ALA A 255 -10.56 3.98 -6.61
C ALA A 255 -10.16 5.12 -5.65
N HIS A 256 -9.99 4.85 -4.36
CA HIS A 256 -9.51 5.86 -3.41
C HIS A 256 -8.04 6.24 -3.60
N ASN A 257 -7.26 5.45 -4.36
CA ASN A 257 -5.88 5.75 -4.75
C ASN A 257 -5.78 6.30 -6.17
N ILE A 258 -6.92 6.49 -6.85
CA ILE A 258 -7.00 7.10 -8.18
C ILE A 258 -7.60 8.48 -8.02
N LEU A 259 -6.84 9.50 -8.43
CA LEU A 259 -7.34 10.87 -8.54
C LEU A 259 -8.01 11.05 -9.90
N VAL A 260 -9.13 11.77 -9.95
CA VAL A 260 -9.89 12.07 -11.17
C VAL A 260 -10.40 13.51 -11.16
N ASN A 261 -10.44 14.16 -12.33
CA ASN A 261 -11.01 15.50 -12.49
C ASN A 261 -12.34 15.48 -13.28
N ALA A 262 -12.96 16.64 -13.45
CA ALA A 262 -14.23 16.79 -14.18
C ALA A 262 -14.17 16.41 -15.67
N SER A 263 -12.97 16.26 -16.25
CA SER A 263 -12.76 15.82 -17.63
C SER A 263 -12.42 14.32 -17.73
N ALA A 264 -12.55 13.58 -16.63
CA ALA A 264 -12.16 12.18 -16.50
C ALA A 264 -10.68 11.91 -16.85
N ASP A 265 -9.81 12.90 -16.68
CA ASP A 265 -8.37 12.66 -16.58
C ASP A 265 -8.09 12.07 -15.21
N CYS A 266 -7.21 11.07 -15.14
CA CYS A 266 -6.89 10.40 -13.89
C CYS A 266 -5.40 10.22 -13.66
N LEU A 267 -5.02 10.18 -12.39
CA LEU A 267 -3.68 9.91 -11.90
C LEU A 267 -3.76 8.81 -10.85
N LEU A 268 -2.97 7.75 -11.02
CA LEU A 268 -2.74 6.74 -9.99
C LEU A 268 -1.64 7.24 -9.03
N GLY A 269 -1.97 7.23 -7.74
CA GLY A 269 -1.07 7.64 -6.65
C GLY A 269 -0.09 6.58 -6.19
#